data_AF-A0A3C0M910-F1
#
_entry.id   AF-A0A3C0M910-F1
#
_cell.length_a   1.000
_cell.length_b   1.000
_cell.length_c   1.000
_cell.angle_alpha   90.00
_cell.angle_beta   90.00
_cell.angle_gamma   90.00
#
_symmetry.space_group_name_H-M   'P 1'
#
loop_
_entity.id
_entity.type
_entity.pdbx_description
1 polymer ?
#
loop_
_entity_poly.entity_id
_entity_poly.type
_entity_poly.pdbx_seq_one_letter_code
_entity_poly.pdbx_strand_id
1 'polypeptide(L)'
;LKIAPEHTEDGPLNKMLKPGIGTYDRFKQMFDQAAQKAGKKYFLIPYFIAAHPGTTDEDMLNLALWLKKNKFRADQVQTFLPSPMAPATAMYHAGVNPWRGVRRGGSEAVETVRNLGQRRLHKAFLRYHDPNNWPLLR
;
A
#
# COMPACT_ATOMS: atom_id res chain seq x y z
N LEU A 1 -3.34 13.22 -12.99
CA LEU A 1 -3.35 13.58 -11.56
C LEU A 1 -2.74 12.43 -10.76
N LYS A 2 -1.77 12.70 -9.88
CA LYS A 2 -1.19 11.68 -9.00
C LYS A 2 -2.02 11.62 -7.72
N ILE A 3 -2.39 10.42 -7.29
CA ILE A 3 -3.13 10.20 -6.05
C ILE A 3 -2.54 8.98 -5.34
N ALA A 4 -2.48 9.01 -4.01
CA ALA A 4 -1.90 7.93 -3.23
C ALA A 4 -3.00 7.23 -2.41
N PRO A 5 -3.59 6.15 -2.94
CA PRO A 5 -4.37 5.21 -2.12
C PRO A 5 -3.46 4.47 -1.12
N GLU A 6 -2.15 4.39 -1.38
CA GLU A 6 -1.11 3.73 -0.57
C GLU A 6 -1.22 2.20 -0.52
N HIS A 7 -2.42 1.66 -0.26
CA HIS A 7 -2.71 0.23 -0.24
C HIS A 7 -4.18 -0.03 -0.59
N THR A 8 -4.56 -1.31 -0.75
CA THR A 8 -5.96 -1.72 -0.94
C THR A 8 -6.61 -2.29 0.32
N GLU A 9 -5.81 -2.64 1.33
CA GLU A 9 -6.20 -3.54 2.42
C GLU A 9 -6.25 -2.79 3.75
N ASP A 10 -7.22 -3.13 4.58
CA ASP A 10 -7.50 -2.40 5.82
C ASP A 10 -6.37 -2.48 6.84
N GLY A 11 -5.61 -3.58 6.88
CA GLY A 11 -4.47 -3.76 7.78
C GLY A 11 -3.49 -2.58 7.72
N PRO A 12 -2.80 -2.37 6.59
CA PRO A 12 -1.93 -1.21 6.39
C PRO A 12 -2.67 0.13 6.35
N LEU A 13 -3.85 0.22 5.74
CA LEU A 13 -4.58 1.49 5.61
C LEU A 13 -4.99 2.06 6.97
N ASN A 14 -5.41 1.21 7.92
CA ASN A 14 -5.73 1.62 9.28
C ASN A 14 -4.50 2.16 10.03
N LYS A 15 -3.28 1.71 9.70
CA LYS A 15 -2.04 2.27 10.26
C LYS A 15 -1.66 3.60 9.63
N MET A 16 -2.09 3.84 8.39
CA MET A 16 -1.87 5.10 7.68
C MET A 16 -2.98 6.15 7.91
N LEU A 17 -4.04 5.80 8.65
CA LEU A 17 -5.27 6.59 8.78
C LEU A 17 -5.91 6.92 7.42
N LYS A 18 -5.80 5.97 6.48
CA LYS A 18 -6.37 6.09 5.14
C LYS A 18 -7.69 5.34 5.05
N PRO A 19 -8.67 5.85 4.29
CA PRO A 19 -9.89 5.10 4.04
C PRO A 19 -9.59 3.91 3.11
N GLY A 20 -10.46 2.89 3.16
CA GLY A 20 -10.40 1.75 2.25
C GLY A 20 -10.44 2.13 0.77
N ILE A 21 -10.03 1.19 -0.08
CA ILE A 21 -9.89 1.39 -1.53
C ILE A 21 -11.17 1.86 -2.24
N GLY A 22 -12.36 1.55 -1.69
CA GLY A 22 -13.62 2.00 -2.26
C GLY A 22 -13.74 3.54 -2.36
N THR A 23 -13.01 4.29 -1.54
CA THR A 23 -12.93 5.76 -1.67
C THR A 23 -12.17 6.18 -2.93
N TYR A 24 -11.09 5.48 -3.27
CA TYR A 24 -10.37 5.69 -4.53
C TYR A 24 -11.24 5.35 -5.74
N ASP A 25 -12.00 4.25 -5.70
CA ASP A 25 -12.87 3.85 -6.80
C ASP A 25 -13.97 4.88 -7.09
N ARG A 26 -14.62 5.40 -6.05
CA ARG A 26 -15.60 6.50 -6.18
C ARG A 26 -14.95 7.75 -6.77
N PHE A 27 -13.77 8.13 -6.26
CA PHE A 27 -13.05 9.28 -6.78
C PHE A 27 -12.67 9.11 -8.25
N LYS A 28 -12.21 7.92 -8.66
CA LYS A 28 -11.89 7.60 -10.06
C LYS A 28 -13.09 7.79 -10.96
N GLN A 29 -14.27 7.30 -10.56
CA GLN A 29 -15.49 7.48 -11.35
C GLN A 29 -15.84 8.97 -11.55
N MET A 30 -15.75 9.77 -10.49
CA MET A 30 -15.99 11.22 -10.58
C MET A 30 -14.96 11.90 -11.48
N PHE A 31 -13.68 11.53 -11.36
CA PHE A 31 -12.59 12.08 -12.15
C PHE A 31 -12.75 11.75 -13.64
N ASP A 32 -13.05 10.50 -13.98
CA ASP A 32 -13.22 10.06 -15.37
C ASP A 32 -14.40 10.80 -16.04
N GLN A 33 -15.51 10.96 -15.31
CA GLN A 33 -16.66 11.75 -15.79
C GLN A 33 -16.31 13.22 -16.02
N ALA A 34 -15.55 13.83 -15.10
CA ALA A 34 -15.12 15.22 -15.23
C ALA A 34 -14.14 15.40 -16.39
N ALA A 35 -13.19 14.49 -16.56
CA ALA A 35 -12.23 14.51 -17.67
C ALA A 35 -12.93 14.35 -19.03
N GLN A 36 -13.92 13.46 -19.12
CA GLN A 36 -14.74 13.27 -20.30
C GLN A 36 -15.55 14.54 -20.64
N LYS A 37 -16.21 15.15 -19.65
CA LYS A 37 -16.94 16.42 -19.83
C LYS A 37 -16.03 17.56 -20.30
N ALA A 38 -14.79 17.60 -19.83
CA ALA A 38 -13.79 18.58 -20.24
C ALA A 38 -13.16 18.27 -21.62
N GLY A 39 -13.43 17.11 -22.22
CA GLY A 39 -12.82 16.67 -23.48
C GLY A 39 -11.30 16.47 -23.38
N LYS A 40 -10.77 16.23 -22.18
CA LYS A 40 -9.32 16.07 -21.93
C LYS A 40 -9.00 14.61 -21.60
N LYS A 41 -7.88 14.11 -22.14
CA LYS A 41 -7.34 12.79 -21.82
C LYS A 41 -6.45 12.88 -20.58
N TYR A 42 -7.07 12.95 -19.40
CA TYR A 42 -6.35 12.87 -18.14
C TYR A 42 -6.44 11.49 -17.53
N PHE A 43 -5.39 11.11 -16.79
CA PHE A 43 -5.29 9.81 -16.14
C PHE A 43 -4.97 9.98 -14.66
N LEU A 44 -5.47 9.04 -13.86
CA LEU A 44 -5.05 8.85 -12.48
C LEU A 44 -3.85 7.91 -12.45
N ILE A 45 -2.80 8.36 -11.77
CA ILE A 45 -1.61 7.56 -11.51
C ILE A 45 -1.61 7.25 -10.02
N PRO A 46 -2.00 6.03 -9.61
CA PRO A 46 -1.99 5.64 -8.21
C PRO A 46 -0.56 5.35 -7.74
N TYR A 47 -0.29 5.66 -6.48
CA TYR A 47 0.94 5.31 -5.78
C TYR A 47 0.65 4.33 -4.64
N PHE A 48 1.46 3.28 -4.55
CA PHE A 48 1.33 2.20 -3.57
C PHE A 48 2.66 1.95 -2.86
N ILE A 49 2.58 1.57 -1.60
CA ILE A 49 3.74 1.31 -0.74
C ILE A 49 3.79 -0.15 -0.30
N ALA A 50 4.97 -0.76 -0.44
CA ALA A 50 5.23 -2.13 0.01
C ALA A 50 5.81 -2.16 1.44
N ALA A 51 5.54 -3.24 2.18
CA ALA A 51 6.16 -3.54 3.49
C ALA A 51 5.97 -2.44 4.56
N HIS A 52 4.83 -1.76 4.55
CA HIS A 52 4.46 -0.84 5.62
C HIS A 52 4.22 -1.61 6.94
N PRO A 53 4.41 -1.00 8.12
CA PRO A 53 3.98 -1.59 9.38
C PRO A 53 2.51 -2.03 9.35
N GLY A 54 2.23 -3.25 9.81
CA GLY A 54 0.90 -3.86 9.76
C GLY A 54 0.52 -4.48 8.41
N THR A 55 1.46 -4.57 7.44
CA THR A 55 1.26 -5.28 6.17
C THR A 55 1.67 -6.74 6.30
N THR A 56 0.77 -7.65 5.94
CA THR A 56 1.02 -9.09 5.81
C THR A 56 1.38 -9.48 4.36
N ASP A 57 1.81 -10.72 4.14
CA ASP A 57 2.05 -11.24 2.79
C ASP A 57 0.75 -11.36 1.99
N GLU A 58 -0.36 -11.72 2.65
CA GLU A 58 -1.68 -11.80 2.04
C GLU A 58 -2.17 -10.41 1.59
N ASP A 59 -1.91 -9.37 2.38
CA ASP A 59 -2.27 -8.01 2.00
C ASP A 59 -1.59 -7.61 0.68
N MET A 60 -0.30 -7.91 0.54
CA MET A 60 0.46 -7.59 -0.66
C MET A 60 0.03 -8.43 -1.87
N LEU A 61 -0.34 -9.69 -1.65
CA LEU A 61 -0.92 -10.54 -2.69
C LEU A 61 -2.25 -9.97 -3.20
N ASN A 62 -3.15 -9.59 -2.29
CA ASN A 62 -4.44 -8.98 -2.64
C ASN A 62 -4.24 -7.67 -3.41
N LEU A 63 -3.29 -6.84 -2.98
CA LEU A 63 -2.90 -5.64 -3.72
C LEU A 63 -2.39 -5.98 -5.14
N ALA A 64 -1.55 -7.00 -5.30
CA ALA A 64 -1.09 -7.43 -6.62
C ALA A 64 -2.24 -7.90 -7.53
N LEU A 65 -3.19 -8.65 -6.99
CA LEU A 65 -4.39 -9.08 -7.71
C LEU A 65 -5.25 -7.88 -8.12
N TRP A 66 -5.41 -6.90 -7.23
CA TRP A 66 -6.13 -5.66 -7.52
C TRP A 66 -5.45 -4.87 -8.64
N LEU A 67 -4.11 -4.74 -8.61
CA LEU A 67 -3.34 -4.08 -9.66
C LEU A 67 -3.54 -4.78 -11.01
N LYS A 68 -3.48 -6.12 -11.02
CA LYS A 68 -3.71 -6.94 -12.23
C LYS A 68 -5.12 -6.76 -12.78
N LYS A 69 -6.14 -6.80 -11.93
CA LYS A 69 -7.55 -6.59 -12.31
C LYS A 69 -7.78 -5.21 -12.93
N ASN A 70 -7.14 -4.18 -12.37
CA ASN A 70 -7.26 -2.80 -12.84
C ASN A 70 -6.25 -2.43 -13.94
N LYS A 71 -5.49 -3.41 -14.46
CA LYS A 71 -4.49 -3.22 -15.53
C LYS A 71 -3.42 -2.18 -15.18
N PHE A 72 -3.14 -1.97 -13.90
CA PHE A 72 -2.03 -1.13 -13.46
C PHE A 72 -0.72 -1.90 -13.54
N ARG A 73 0.29 -1.26 -14.12
CA ARG A 73 1.67 -1.74 -14.19
C ARG A 73 2.56 -0.64 -13.65
N ALA A 74 2.97 -0.77 -12.39
CA ALA A 74 3.84 0.20 -11.74
C ALA A 74 5.31 -0.17 -11.97
N ASP A 75 6.06 0.71 -12.66
CA ASP A 75 7.51 0.54 -12.79
C ASP A 75 8.25 1.10 -11.57
N GLN A 76 7.82 2.26 -11.10
CA GLN A 76 8.34 2.89 -9.88
C GLN A 76 7.49 2.46 -8.69
N VAL A 77 8.07 1.59 -7.88
CA VAL A 77 7.46 1.11 -6.64
C VAL A 77 8.36 1.48 -5.46
N GLN A 78 7.75 1.93 -4.37
CA GLN A 78 8.47 2.30 -3.17
C GLN A 78 8.17 1.31 -2.06
N THR A 79 9.24 0.88 -1.40
CA THR A 79 9.15 0.12 -0.16
C THR A 79 9.22 1.10 1.00
N PHE A 80 8.45 0.84 2.06
CA PHE A 80 8.52 1.61 3.29
C PHE A 80 9.95 1.68 3.83
N LEU A 81 10.40 2.89 4.14
CA LEU A 81 11.67 3.17 4.79
C LEU A 81 11.37 3.93 6.09
N PRO A 82 11.94 3.50 7.24
CA PRO A 82 11.69 4.16 8.51
C PRO A 82 12.38 5.53 8.55
N SER A 83 11.65 6.58 8.14
CA SER A 83 12.12 7.97 8.23
C SER A 83 11.84 8.53 9.63
N PRO A 84 12.75 9.33 10.21
CA PRO A 84 12.49 10.00 11.48
C PRO A 84 11.18 10.80 11.48
N MET A 85 10.58 10.98 12.66
CA MET A 85 9.36 11.76 12.88
C MET A 85 8.09 11.25 12.16
N ALA A 86 8.11 10.05 11.58
CA ALA A 86 6.92 9.42 11.01
C ALA A 86 6.25 8.45 12.01
N PRO A 87 4.91 8.46 12.17
CA PRO A 87 4.20 7.50 13.02
C PRO A 87 4.44 6.05 12.62
N ALA A 88 4.56 5.77 11.32
CA ALA A 88 4.92 4.45 10.82
C ALA A 88 6.32 4.00 11.30
N THR A 89 7.27 4.92 11.46
CA THR A 89 8.58 4.61 12.03
C THR A 89 8.48 4.33 13.52
N ALA A 90 7.62 5.03 14.25
CA ALA A 90 7.34 4.70 15.65
C ALA A 90 6.74 3.28 15.77
N MET A 91 5.77 2.93 14.91
CA MET A 91 5.25 1.55 14.84
C MET A 91 6.35 0.55 14.49
N TYR A 92 7.20 0.88 13.52
CA TYR A 92 8.30 0.03 13.09
C TYR A 92 9.20 -0.33 14.25
N HIS A 93 9.63 0.66 15.06
CA HIS A 93 10.54 0.42 16.19
C HIS A 93 9.86 -0.12 17.44
N ALA A 94 8.67 0.38 17.79
CA ALA A 94 7.97 0.04 19.03
C ALA A 94 7.12 -1.25 18.94
N GLY A 95 6.77 -1.68 17.72
CA GLY A 95 5.95 -2.87 17.49
C GLY A 95 4.49 -2.74 17.95
N VAL A 96 4.00 -1.52 18.14
CA VAL A 96 2.63 -1.23 18.59
C VAL A 96 2.03 -0.05 17.84
N ASN A 97 0.70 0.05 17.84
CA ASN A 97 -0.03 1.13 17.16
C ASN A 97 -0.16 2.39 18.04
N PRO A 98 0.53 3.50 17.74
CA PRO A 98 0.46 4.74 18.52
C PRO A 98 -0.86 5.50 18.35
N TRP A 99 -1.71 5.13 17.39
CA TRP A 99 -3.05 5.72 17.24
C TRP A 99 -4.05 5.22 18.29
N ARG A 100 -3.70 4.15 19.01
CA ARG A 100 -4.47 3.59 20.12
C ARG A 100 -3.74 3.86 21.43
N GLY A 101 -4.46 3.79 22.55
CA GLY A 101 -3.84 3.94 23.86
C GLY A 101 -2.79 2.86 24.10
N VAL A 102 -1.54 3.26 24.30
CA VAL A 102 -0.42 2.33 24.57
C VAL A 102 -0.42 1.99 26.05
N ARG A 103 -0.62 0.70 26.38
CA ARG A 103 -0.65 0.16 27.74
C ARG A 103 0.18 -1.11 27.83
N ARG A 104 0.82 -1.35 28.97
CA ARG A 104 1.53 -2.62 29.23
C ARG A 104 0.51 -3.77 29.19
N GLY A 105 0.79 -4.79 28.36
CA GLY A 105 -0.05 -6.00 28.24
C GLY A 105 -1.36 -5.85 27.46
N GLY A 106 -1.69 -4.67 26.94
CA GLY A 106 -2.95 -4.42 26.22
C GLY A 106 -2.83 -3.52 24.99
N SER A 107 -1.61 -3.27 24.52
CA SER A 107 -1.39 -2.51 23.29
C SER A 107 -1.68 -3.38 22.07
N GLU A 108 -2.24 -2.77 21.03
CA GLU A 108 -2.38 -3.42 19.73
C GLU A 108 -0.98 -3.64 19.13
N ALA A 109 -0.59 -4.90 18.99
CA ALA A 109 0.66 -5.29 18.37
C ALA A 109 0.64 -4.96 16.86
N VAL A 110 1.78 -4.51 16.34
CA VAL A 110 1.97 -4.21 14.92
C VAL A 110 3.18 -4.97 14.42
N GLU A 111 2.92 -5.98 13.59
CA GLU A 111 3.98 -6.70 12.91
C GLU A 111 4.61 -5.86 11.81
N THR A 112 5.92 -6.00 11.63
CA THR A 112 6.67 -5.24 10.63
C THR A 112 7.60 -6.14 9.86
N VAL A 113 7.58 -5.97 8.53
CA VAL A 113 8.44 -6.74 7.63
C VAL A 113 9.85 -6.16 7.61
N ARG A 114 10.76 -6.82 8.33
CA ARG A 114 12.16 -6.40 8.51
C ARG A 114 13.14 -7.22 7.66
N ASN A 115 12.87 -8.52 7.50
CA ASN A 115 13.78 -9.41 6.79
C ASN A 115 13.83 -9.07 5.29
N LEU A 116 15.03 -9.11 4.70
CA LEU A 116 15.24 -8.66 3.33
C LEU A 116 14.48 -9.50 2.30
N GLY A 117 14.33 -10.81 2.54
CA GLY A 117 13.62 -11.72 1.64
C GLY A 117 12.14 -11.34 1.48
N GLN A 118 11.43 -11.17 2.59
CA GLN A 118 10.02 -10.78 2.60
C GLN A 118 9.83 -9.34 2.11
N ARG A 119 10.76 -8.42 2.39
CA ARG A 119 10.73 -7.07 1.79
C ARG A 119 10.85 -7.12 0.26
N ARG A 120 11.70 -8.01 -0.27
CA ARG A 120 11.80 -8.26 -1.71
C ARG A 120 10.52 -8.88 -2.27
N LEU A 121 9.92 -9.84 -1.56
CA LEU A 121 8.63 -10.44 -1.90
C LEU A 121 7.52 -9.38 -1.99
N HIS A 122 7.38 -8.53 -0.97
CA HIS A 122 6.41 -7.42 -0.97
C HIS A 122 6.64 -6.48 -2.16
N LYS A 123 7.90 -6.11 -2.43
CA LYS A 123 8.21 -5.27 -3.59
C LYS A 123 7.88 -5.98 -4.92
N ALA A 124 8.10 -7.28 -5.01
CA ALA A 124 7.80 -8.09 -6.19
C ALA A 124 6.30 -8.12 -6.50
N PHE A 125 5.43 -8.19 -5.48
CA PHE A 125 3.99 -8.13 -5.66
C PHE A 125 3.52 -6.85 -6.39
N LEU A 126 4.08 -5.69 -6.06
CA LEU A 126 3.76 -4.43 -6.77
C LEU A 126 4.20 -4.45 -8.24
N ARG A 127 5.22 -5.25 -8.57
CA ARG A 127 5.76 -5.45 -9.91
C ARG A 127 5.45 -6.86 -10.44
N TYR A 128 4.22 -7.34 -10.22
CA TYR A 128 3.77 -8.68 -10.62
C TYR A 128 3.96 -9.00 -12.11
N HIS A 129 4.00 -7.96 -12.95
CA HIS A 129 4.13 -8.08 -14.41
C HIS A 129 5.59 -8.22 -14.88
N ASP A 130 6.58 -7.95 -14.02
CA ASP A 130 8.00 -8.09 -14.35
C ASP A 130 8.41 -9.57 -14.25
N PRO A 131 8.88 -10.19 -15.36
CA PRO A 131 9.29 -11.60 -15.38
C PRO A 131 10.38 -11.96 -14.36
N ASN A 132 11.23 -11.00 -13.99
CA ASN A 132 12.30 -11.22 -13.01
C ASN A 132 11.77 -11.57 -11.61
N ASN A 133 10.52 -11.19 -11.32
CA ASN A 133 9.88 -11.45 -10.03
C ASN A 133 9.16 -12.81 -10.00
N TRP A 134 8.91 -13.46 -11.15
CA TRP A 134 8.10 -14.67 -11.20
C TRP A 134 8.64 -15.85 -10.38
N PRO A 135 9.96 -16.11 -10.29
CA PRO A 135 10.48 -17.17 -9.43
C PRO A 135 10.13 -16.99 -7.94
N LEU A 136 9.84 -15.75 -7.52
CA LEU A 136 9.48 -15.42 -6.14
C LEU A 136 7.96 -15.43 -5.91
N LEU A 137 7.16 -15.35 -6.97
CA LEU A 137 5.70 -15.18 -6.91
C LEU A 137 4.92 -16.42 -7.36
N ARG A 138 5.60 -17.48 -7.80
CA ARG A 138 5.00 -18.71 -8.33
C ARG A 138 5.12 -19.87 -7.36
#